data_AF-Q6AR84-F1
#
_entry.id   AF-Q6AR84-F1
#
_cell.length_a   1.000
_cell.length_b   1.000
_cell.length_c   1.000
_cell.angle_alpha   90.00
_cell.angle_beta   90.00
_cell.angle_gamma   90.00
#
_symmetry.space_group_name_H-M   'P 1'
#
loop_
_entity.id
_entity.type
_entity.pdbx_description
1 polymer ?
#
loop_
_entity_poly.entity_id
_entity_poly.type
_entity_poly.pdbx_seq_one_letter_code
_entity_poly.pdbx_strand_id
1 'polypeptide(L)'
;MTQNFPNLLKRNLWHVTSRDRFLSMQSSGAILRCPPIADSERWATSQGREHWPLVRYLGGISLFNFNDFDPELYTQTYPMSSWRSFVPSCHRFTESIWIEIDKEAIIDSLLFEKDLKQRVAERNLWCHNRMPLIEIACLCDIDIDNFLNVFLHDTQVLDFVPYDG
;
A
#
# COMPACT_ATOMS: atom_id res chain seq x y z
N MET A 1 -10.11 16.23 -16.45
CA MET A 1 -9.80 16.93 -15.18
C MET A 1 -8.71 16.13 -14.50
N THR A 2 -7.52 16.68 -14.35
CA THR A 2 -6.43 16.06 -13.60
C THR A 2 -6.85 16.01 -12.14
N GLN A 3 -7.15 14.81 -11.64
CA GLN A 3 -7.41 14.63 -10.22
C GLN A 3 -6.09 14.95 -9.49
N ASN A 4 -6.08 16.04 -8.72
CA ASN A 4 -4.90 16.43 -7.96
C ASN A 4 -4.60 15.36 -6.91
N PHE A 5 -3.33 15.03 -6.73
CA PHE A 5 -2.91 14.09 -5.70
C PHE A 5 -3.19 14.65 -4.30
N PRO A 6 -3.78 13.88 -3.38
CA PRO A 6 -4.15 14.38 -2.06
C PRO A 6 -2.92 14.84 -1.26
N ASN A 7 -2.93 16.09 -0.79
CA ASN A 7 -1.82 16.62 0.01
C ASN A 7 -1.61 15.86 1.32
N LEU A 8 -2.67 15.26 1.88
CA LEU A 8 -2.61 14.40 3.07
C LEU A 8 -1.59 13.26 2.90
N LEU A 9 -1.58 12.62 1.73
CA LEU A 9 -0.75 11.45 1.48
C LEU A 9 0.72 11.79 1.20
N LYS A 10 1.06 13.06 0.92
CA LYS A 10 2.43 13.49 0.54
C LYS A 10 3.47 13.40 1.67
N ARG A 11 3.05 12.98 2.86
CA ARG A 11 3.90 12.83 4.04
C ARG A 11 3.61 11.48 4.65
N ASN A 12 4.58 10.91 5.36
CA ASN A 12 4.42 9.69 6.16
C ASN A 12 4.34 8.39 5.32
N LEU A 13 4.07 7.29 6.02
CA LEU A 13 4.01 5.94 5.49
C LEU A 13 2.58 5.44 5.57
N TRP A 14 2.03 4.97 4.44
CA TRP A 14 0.61 4.66 4.34
C TRP A 14 0.35 3.20 3.98
N HIS A 15 -0.69 2.63 4.58
CA HIS A 15 -1.34 1.43 4.09
C HIS A 15 -2.73 1.78 3.57
N VAL A 16 -3.16 1.16 2.47
CA VAL A 16 -4.52 1.32 1.93
C VAL A 16 -5.21 -0.03 1.87
N THR A 17 -6.47 -0.06 2.33
CA THR A 17 -7.28 -1.28 2.41
C THR A 17 -8.76 -0.96 2.26
N SER A 18 -9.61 -1.98 2.22
CA SER A 18 -11.07 -1.80 2.29
C SER A 18 -11.54 -1.70 3.74
N ARG A 19 -12.72 -1.12 3.96
CA ARG A 19 -13.34 -1.06 5.29
C ARG A 19 -13.48 -2.43 5.98
N ASP A 20 -14.00 -3.43 5.29
CA ASP A 20 -14.15 -4.78 5.85
C ASP A 20 -12.82 -5.39 6.33
N ARG A 21 -11.73 -5.11 5.62
CA ARG A 21 -10.40 -5.56 6.02
C ARG A 21 -9.87 -4.78 7.19
N PHE A 22 -10.12 -3.48 7.25
CA PHE A 22 -9.76 -2.67 8.41
C PHE A 22 -10.44 -3.20 9.68
N LEU A 23 -11.75 -3.50 9.63
CA LEU A 23 -12.47 -4.12 10.75
C LEU A 23 -11.88 -5.49 11.14
N SER A 24 -11.44 -6.27 10.15
CA SER A 24 -10.74 -7.53 10.41
C SER A 24 -9.38 -7.32 11.08
N MET A 25 -8.63 -6.28 10.69
CA MET A 25 -7.34 -5.90 11.31
C MET A 25 -7.54 -5.45 12.75
N GLN A 26 -8.58 -4.66 13.03
CA GLN A 26 -8.94 -4.29 14.41
C GLN A 26 -9.27 -5.52 15.25
N SER A 27 -10.01 -6.47 14.68
CA SER A 27 -10.35 -7.73 15.37
C SER A 27 -9.14 -8.61 15.63
N SER A 28 -8.15 -8.63 14.73
CA SER A 28 -6.90 -9.38 14.91
C SER A 28 -5.80 -8.62 15.65
N GLY A 29 -5.99 -7.32 15.91
CA GLY A 29 -4.99 -6.44 16.52
C GLY A 29 -3.79 -6.09 15.63
N ALA A 30 -3.84 -6.39 14.33
CA ALA A 30 -2.72 -6.12 13.43
C ALA A 30 -3.07 -6.18 11.94
N ILE A 31 -2.26 -5.54 11.11
CA ILE A 31 -2.09 -5.88 9.69
C ILE A 31 -1.20 -7.12 9.62
N LEU A 32 -1.80 -8.26 9.30
CA LEU A 32 -1.06 -9.51 9.13
C LEU A 32 -0.36 -9.56 7.77
N ARG A 33 0.84 -10.13 7.69
CA ARG A 33 1.52 -10.44 6.42
C ARG A 33 0.81 -11.52 5.62
N CYS A 34 0.20 -12.46 6.32
CA CYS A 34 -0.58 -13.54 5.74
C CYS A 34 -1.99 -13.57 6.34
N PRO A 35 -2.85 -12.58 6.01
CA PRO A 35 -4.22 -12.58 6.49
C PRO A 35 -4.95 -13.82 5.94
N PRO A 36 -5.89 -14.42 6.68
CA PRO A 36 -6.62 -15.62 6.28
C PRO A 36 -7.71 -15.31 5.23
N ILE A 37 -7.33 -14.66 4.13
CA ILE A 37 -8.20 -14.32 3.00
C ILE A 37 -7.79 -15.10 1.76
N ALA A 38 -8.76 -15.39 0.90
CA ALA A 38 -8.53 -16.13 -0.33
C ALA A 38 -7.67 -15.33 -1.31
N ASP A 39 -6.84 -16.01 -2.11
CA ASP A 39 -6.01 -15.32 -3.09
C ASP A 39 -6.85 -14.56 -4.13
N SER A 40 -8.06 -14.99 -4.47
CA SER A 40 -8.99 -14.25 -5.36
C SER A 40 -9.35 -12.86 -4.84
N GLU A 41 -9.33 -12.68 -3.53
CA GLU A 41 -9.65 -11.40 -2.89
C GLU A 41 -8.42 -10.50 -2.82
N ARG A 42 -7.20 -11.04 -2.97
CA ARG A 42 -5.96 -10.26 -2.93
C ARG A 42 -5.76 -9.41 -4.19
N TRP A 43 -4.87 -8.44 -4.07
CA TRP A 43 -4.50 -7.59 -5.20
C TRP A 43 -3.55 -8.32 -6.15
N ALA A 44 -3.89 -8.33 -7.45
CA ALA A 44 -3.06 -8.84 -8.55
C ALA A 44 -2.52 -10.28 -8.37
N THR A 45 -3.34 -11.17 -7.83
CA THR A 45 -2.97 -12.57 -7.52
C THR A 45 -3.62 -13.61 -8.45
N SER A 46 -4.55 -13.20 -9.31
CA SER A 46 -5.35 -14.09 -10.17
C SER A 46 -4.54 -14.86 -11.20
N GLN A 47 -3.35 -14.37 -11.55
CA GLN A 47 -2.44 -15.00 -12.51
C GLN A 47 -1.44 -15.98 -11.86
N GLY A 48 -1.63 -16.30 -10.58
CA GLY A 48 -0.74 -17.21 -9.85
C GLY A 48 0.53 -16.53 -9.31
N ARG A 49 1.30 -17.32 -8.56
CA ARG A 49 2.39 -16.83 -7.70
C ARG A 49 3.51 -16.11 -8.46
N GLU A 50 3.82 -16.54 -9.68
CA GLU A 50 4.87 -15.94 -10.51
C GLU A 50 4.56 -14.49 -10.92
N HIS A 51 3.29 -14.09 -10.82
CA HIS A 51 2.82 -12.75 -11.17
C HIS A 51 2.31 -11.95 -9.96
N TRP A 52 2.48 -12.48 -8.74
CA TRP A 52 2.12 -11.74 -7.54
C TRP A 52 2.89 -10.41 -7.44
N PRO A 53 2.32 -9.38 -6.79
CA PRO A 53 3.07 -8.20 -6.42
C PRO A 53 4.35 -8.57 -5.67
N LEU A 54 5.44 -7.85 -5.93
CA LEU A 54 6.76 -8.15 -5.39
C LEU A 54 6.73 -8.28 -3.87
N VAL A 55 6.10 -7.32 -3.18
CA VAL A 55 6.02 -7.31 -1.71
C VAL A 55 5.32 -8.56 -1.19
N ARG A 56 4.24 -9.00 -1.85
CA ARG A 56 3.53 -10.23 -1.50
C ARG A 56 4.39 -11.46 -1.75
N TYR A 57 5.11 -11.52 -2.86
CA TYR A 57 6.04 -12.61 -3.16
C TYR A 57 7.14 -12.73 -2.09
N LEU A 58 7.61 -11.59 -1.56
CA LEU A 58 8.56 -11.52 -0.45
C LEU A 58 7.93 -11.85 0.93
N GLY A 59 6.61 -12.05 0.99
CA GLY A 59 5.88 -12.33 2.23
C GLY A 59 5.69 -11.11 3.12
N GLY A 60 5.74 -9.89 2.56
CA GLY A 60 5.58 -8.64 3.30
C GLY A 60 4.21 -7.97 3.12
N ILE A 61 4.04 -6.86 3.83
CA ILE A 61 2.93 -5.91 3.69
C ILE A 61 3.40 -4.74 2.84
N SER A 62 2.59 -4.36 1.84
CA SER A 62 2.86 -3.19 0.99
C SER A 62 2.47 -1.91 1.73
N LEU A 63 3.42 -0.99 1.80
CA LEU A 63 3.26 0.36 2.32
C LEU A 63 3.66 1.38 1.24
N PHE A 64 3.12 2.58 1.34
CA PHE A 64 3.31 3.66 0.39
C PHE A 64 3.97 4.86 1.04
N ASN A 65 5.08 5.30 0.47
CA ASN A 65 5.74 6.53 0.83
C ASN A 65 5.64 7.50 -0.36
N PHE A 66 4.89 8.59 -0.17
CA PHE A 66 4.73 9.62 -1.18
C PHE A 66 5.47 10.92 -0.84
N ASN A 67 6.51 10.84 0.00
CA ASN A 67 7.41 11.97 0.21
C ASN A 67 7.99 12.42 -1.14
N ASP A 68 7.92 13.72 -1.40
CA ASP A 68 8.37 14.35 -2.65
C ASP A 68 7.72 13.77 -3.92
N PHE A 69 6.55 13.13 -3.79
CA PHE A 69 5.84 12.55 -4.92
C PHE A 69 5.24 13.63 -5.83
N ASP A 70 5.78 13.72 -7.05
CA ASP A 70 5.20 14.46 -8.16
C ASP A 70 4.41 13.48 -9.06
N PRO A 71 3.07 13.52 -9.06
CA PRO A 71 2.24 12.59 -9.83
C PRO A 71 2.41 12.69 -11.34
N GLU A 72 2.71 13.89 -11.86
CA GLU A 72 2.86 14.13 -13.29
C GLU A 72 4.21 13.58 -13.76
N LEU A 73 5.29 13.98 -13.10
CA LEU A 73 6.63 13.49 -13.40
C LEU A 73 6.71 11.97 -13.21
N TYR A 74 6.11 11.45 -12.14
CA TYR A 74 6.09 10.01 -11.87
C TYR A 74 5.33 9.24 -12.95
N THR A 75 4.19 9.75 -13.42
CA THR A 75 3.42 9.12 -14.51
C THR A 75 4.22 9.11 -15.82
N GLN A 76 4.93 10.20 -16.13
CA GLN A 76 5.76 10.27 -17.32
C GLN A 76 6.94 9.29 -17.24
N THR A 77 7.54 9.16 -16.06
CA THR A 77 8.71 8.29 -15.82
C THR A 77 8.33 6.81 -15.75
N TYR A 78 7.19 6.49 -15.13
CA TYR A 78 6.71 5.13 -14.90
C TYR A 78 5.28 4.95 -15.43
N PRO A 79 5.07 5.01 -16.76
CA PRO A 79 3.74 4.98 -17.37
C PRO A 79 2.96 3.68 -17.11
N MET A 80 3.67 2.59 -16.80
CA MET A 80 3.07 1.30 -16.46
C MET A 80 2.72 1.15 -14.98
N SER A 81 3.00 2.15 -14.14
CA SER A 81 2.68 2.11 -12.72
C SER A 81 1.17 2.20 -12.48
N SER A 82 0.66 1.35 -11.59
CA SER A 82 -0.76 1.32 -11.21
C SER A 82 -1.09 2.24 -10.02
N TRP A 83 -0.30 3.28 -9.73
CA TRP A 83 -0.53 4.13 -8.55
C TRP A 83 -1.93 4.77 -8.53
N ARG A 84 -2.44 5.19 -9.70
CA ARG A 84 -3.79 5.74 -9.86
C ARG A 84 -4.90 4.74 -9.58
N SER A 85 -4.60 3.44 -9.54
CA SER A 85 -5.57 2.42 -9.17
C SER A 85 -5.85 2.39 -7.67
N PHE A 86 -5.05 3.08 -6.86
CA PHE A 86 -5.16 3.13 -5.40
C PHE A 86 -5.49 4.53 -4.88
N VAL A 87 -4.94 5.59 -5.50
CA VAL A 87 -5.07 6.97 -5.01
C VAL A 87 -6.13 7.75 -5.82
N PRO A 88 -7.05 8.49 -5.17
CA PRO A 88 -7.26 8.57 -3.73
C PRO A 88 -8.12 7.42 -3.17
N SER A 89 -8.84 6.72 -4.05
CA SER A 89 -9.62 5.54 -3.71
C SER A 89 -9.30 4.41 -4.67
N CYS A 90 -9.14 3.22 -4.12
CA CYS A 90 -8.97 2.02 -4.92
C CYS A 90 -10.31 1.65 -5.56
N HIS A 91 -10.36 1.64 -6.89
CA HIS A 91 -11.57 1.29 -7.67
C HIS A 91 -12.18 -0.08 -7.36
N ARG A 92 -11.47 -0.97 -6.66
CA ARG A 92 -12.01 -2.26 -6.19
C ARG A 92 -12.81 -2.14 -4.90
N PHE A 93 -12.71 -1.02 -4.20
CA PHE A 93 -13.37 -0.77 -2.93
C PHE A 93 -14.41 0.34 -3.12
N THR A 94 -15.59 0.19 -2.52
CA THR A 94 -16.54 1.30 -2.39
C THR A 94 -15.94 2.42 -1.54
N GLU A 95 -15.23 2.01 -0.49
CA GLU A 95 -14.62 2.85 0.53
C GLU A 95 -13.15 2.43 0.71
N SER A 96 -12.23 3.37 0.60
CA SER A 96 -10.81 3.13 0.87
C SER A 96 -10.44 3.65 2.25
N ILE A 97 -9.88 2.79 3.09
CA ILE A 97 -9.29 3.14 4.36
C ILE A 97 -7.78 3.34 4.16
N TRP A 98 -7.30 4.52 4.53
CA TRP A 98 -5.90 4.91 4.54
C TRP A 98 -5.41 4.98 5.98
N ILE A 99 -4.40 4.18 6.30
CA ILE A 99 -3.83 4.04 7.63
C ILE A 99 -2.43 4.62 7.59
N GLU A 100 -2.19 5.64 8.39
CA GLU A 100 -0.85 6.17 8.63
C GLU A 100 -0.12 5.26 9.62
N ILE A 101 1.08 4.81 9.25
CA ILE A 101 1.88 3.89 10.04
C ILE A 101 3.05 4.63 10.68
N ASP A 102 3.28 4.39 11.97
CA ASP A 102 4.49 4.84 12.65
C ASP A 102 5.71 4.11 12.06
N LYS A 103 6.42 4.83 11.21
CA LYS A 103 7.62 4.33 10.53
C LYS A 103 8.73 3.98 11.52
N GLU A 104 8.91 4.75 12.58
CA GLU A 104 10.02 4.55 13.52
C GLU A 104 9.83 3.26 14.33
N ALA A 105 8.58 2.91 14.65
CA ALA A 105 8.25 1.68 15.37
C ALA A 105 8.56 0.40 14.57
N ILE A 106 8.59 0.46 13.24
CA ILE A 106 8.78 -0.72 12.36
C ILE A 106 10.02 -0.64 11.46
N ILE A 107 10.89 0.36 11.66
CA ILE A 107 11.97 0.71 10.73
C ILE A 107 12.89 -0.47 10.38
N ASP A 108 13.21 -1.31 11.37
CA ASP A 108 14.09 -2.48 11.21
C ASP A 108 13.48 -3.59 10.34
N SER A 109 12.16 -3.56 10.14
CA SER A 109 11.42 -4.51 9.31
C SER A 109 11.10 -3.97 7.91
N LEU A 110 11.47 -2.71 7.62
CA LEU A 110 11.21 -2.08 6.33
C LEU A 110 12.30 -2.41 5.30
N LEU A 111 11.86 -2.63 4.06
CA LEU A 111 12.71 -2.62 2.88
C LEU A 111 12.32 -1.42 2.02
N PHE A 112 13.25 -0.50 1.87
CA PHE A 112 13.05 0.66 1.02
C PHE A 112 13.25 0.30 -0.44
N GLU A 113 12.96 1.25 -1.32
CA GLU A 113 13.00 1.06 -2.77
C GLU A 113 14.35 0.53 -3.27
N LYS A 114 15.46 0.96 -2.66
CA LYS A 114 16.81 0.51 -2.98
C LYS A 114 16.98 -0.97 -2.65
N ASP A 115 16.51 -1.41 -1.49
CA ASP A 115 16.55 -2.81 -1.05
C ASP A 115 15.66 -3.69 -1.93
N LEU A 116 14.46 -3.20 -2.27
CA LEU A 116 13.55 -3.90 -3.19
C LEU A 116 14.17 -4.05 -4.58
N LYS A 117 14.80 -2.99 -5.12
CA LYS A 117 15.50 -3.03 -6.41
C LYS A 117 16.66 -4.03 -6.37
N GLN A 118 17.45 -4.03 -5.30
CA GLN A 118 18.54 -4.97 -5.11
C GLN A 118 18.03 -6.42 -5.09
N ARG A 119 16.98 -6.70 -4.31
CA ARG A 119 16.38 -8.05 -4.27
C ARG A 119 15.84 -8.51 -5.62
N VAL A 120 15.25 -7.63 -6.40
CA VAL A 120 14.80 -7.96 -7.77
C VAL A 120 15.96 -8.40 -8.63
N ALA A 121 17.09 -7.67 -8.58
CA ALA A 121 18.28 -7.98 -9.36
C ALA A 121 18.93 -9.29 -8.90
N GLU A 122 19.11 -9.50 -7.60
CA GLU A 122 19.75 -10.69 -7.04
C GLU A 122 18.96 -11.98 -7.28
N ARG A 123 17.62 -11.88 -7.35
CA ARG A 123 16.73 -13.04 -7.39
C ARG A 123 15.96 -13.19 -8.71
N ASN A 124 16.30 -12.39 -9.73
CA ASN A 124 15.65 -12.37 -11.04
C ASN A 124 14.12 -12.19 -10.98
N LEU A 125 13.62 -11.34 -10.09
CA LEU A 125 12.18 -11.14 -9.82
C LEU A 125 11.52 -10.11 -10.75
N TRP A 126 11.99 -10.01 -12.00
CA TRP A 126 11.60 -8.97 -12.94
C TRP A 126 10.12 -9.05 -13.38
N CYS A 127 9.50 -10.22 -13.25
CA CYS A 127 8.09 -10.46 -13.60
C CYS A 127 7.09 -10.01 -12.54
N HIS A 128 7.55 -9.63 -11.35
CA HIS A 128 6.68 -9.20 -10.25
C HIS A 128 6.38 -7.71 -10.34
N ASN A 129 5.09 -7.38 -10.29
CA ASN A 129 4.65 -5.99 -10.28
C ASN A 129 5.10 -5.27 -9.01
N ARG A 130 5.53 -4.01 -9.18
CA ARG A 130 5.86 -3.09 -8.10
C ARG A 130 5.53 -1.66 -8.50
N MET A 131 5.44 -0.77 -7.53
CA MET A 131 5.40 0.67 -7.78
C MET A 131 6.79 1.27 -7.47
N PRO A 132 7.60 1.57 -8.50
CA PRO A 132 8.93 2.13 -8.31
C PRO A 132 8.91 3.36 -7.42
N LEU A 133 9.93 3.57 -6.60
CA LEU A 133 10.13 4.78 -5.78
C LEU A 133 9.08 5.12 -4.70
N ILE A 134 7.93 4.44 -4.66
CA ILE A 134 6.87 4.77 -3.69
C ILE A 134 6.43 3.56 -2.86
N GLU A 135 6.73 2.34 -3.30
CA GLU A 135 6.37 1.12 -2.58
C GLU A 135 7.51 0.69 -1.65
N ILE A 136 7.14 0.43 -0.39
CA ILE A 136 7.99 -0.09 0.68
C ILE A 136 7.39 -1.42 1.15
N ALA A 137 8.24 -2.40 1.46
CA ALA A 137 7.78 -3.65 2.07
C ALA A 137 8.05 -3.65 3.57
N CYS A 138 7.05 -3.99 4.38
CA CYS A 138 7.24 -4.36 5.77
C CYS A 138 7.26 -5.88 5.91
N LEU A 139 8.32 -6.43 6.52
CA LEU A 139 8.51 -7.88 6.69
C LEU A 139 8.06 -8.42 8.06
N CYS A 140 7.42 -7.60 8.89
CA CYS A 140 6.72 -8.03 10.10
C CYS A 140 5.20 -7.78 9.96
N ASP A 141 4.42 -8.35 10.88
CA ASP A 141 3.04 -7.90 11.06
C ASP A 141 3.06 -6.52 11.71
N ILE A 142 2.07 -5.66 11.43
CA ILE A 142 2.04 -4.29 11.95
C ILE A 142 0.91 -4.20 12.97
N ASP A 143 1.27 -4.06 14.24
CA ASP A 143 0.29 -3.88 15.34
C ASP A 143 -0.55 -2.61 15.11
N ILE A 144 -1.83 -2.66 15.52
CA ILE A 144 -2.73 -1.49 15.47
C ILE A 144 -2.23 -0.35 16.36
N ASP A 145 -1.42 -0.63 17.39
CA ASP A 145 -0.79 0.38 18.23
C ASP A 145 0.20 1.26 17.44
N ASN A 146 0.64 0.81 16.26
CA ASN A 146 1.49 1.59 15.35
C ASN A 146 0.69 2.41 14.33
N PHE A 147 -0.64 2.48 14.45
CA PHE A 147 -1.47 3.31 13.57
C PHE A 147 -1.54 4.72 14.16
N LEU A 148 -1.03 5.70 13.42
CA LEU A 148 -1.01 7.10 13.87
C LEU A 148 -2.32 7.81 13.58
N ASN A 149 -2.84 7.65 12.37
CA ASN A 149 -4.10 8.23 11.92
C ASN A 149 -4.78 7.27 10.96
N VAL A 150 -6.11 7.27 10.94
CA VAL A 150 -6.90 6.49 9.98
C VAL A 150 -7.89 7.41 9.29
N PHE A 151 -7.96 7.32 7.97
CA PHE A 151 -8.85 8.11 7.16
C PHE A 151 -9.68 7.23 6.23
N LEU A 152 -10.94 7.60 6.08
CA LEU A 152 -11.84 7.06 5.08
C LEU A 152 -11.87 8.01 3.88
N HIS A 153 -11.80 7.45 2.68
CA HIS A 153 -12.13 8.13 1.44
C HIS A 153 -13.21 7.33 0.70
N ASP A 154 -14.37 7.94 0.50
CA ASP A 154 -15.44 7.41 -0.34
C ASP A 154 -15.31 7.99 -1.76
N THR A 155 -15.64 7.20 -2.78
CA THR A 155 -15.82 7.69 -4.15
C THR A 155 -16.88 8.79 -4.29
N GLN A 156 -17.81 8.92 -3.35
CA GLN A 156 -18.86 9.96 -3.34
C GLN A 156 -18.45 11.25 -2.62
N VAL A 157 -17.46 11.17 -1.72
CA VAL A 157 -16.96 12.31 -0.94
C VAL A 157 -15.57 12.65 -1.45
N LEU A 158 -15.36 13.86 -1.97
CA LEU A 158 -14.09 14.24 -2.61
C LEU A 158 -12.92 14.47 -1.61
N ASP A 159 -13.13 14.23 -0.32
CA ASP A 159 -12.19 14.51 0.76
C ASP A 159 -12.00 13.30 1.69
N PHE A 160 -10.83 13.26 2.33
CA PHE A 160 -10.49 12.32 3.39
C PHE A 160 -11.14 12.75 4.70
N VAL A 161 -11.86 11.84 5.36
CA VAL A 161 -12.44 12.07 6.68
C VAL A 161 -11.74 11.20 7.72
N PRO A 162 -11.44 11.71 8.93
CA PRO A 162 -10.96 10.86 10.03
C PRO A 162 -11.91 9.69 10.26
N TYR A 163 -11.36 8.51 10.53
CA TYR A 163 -12.13 7.28 10.69
C TYR A 163 -11.74 6.56 11.97
N ASP A 164 -12.63 6.57 12.96
CA ASP A 164 -12.36 6.02 14.29
C ASP A 164 -12.74 4.53 14.44
N GLY A 165 -13.35 3.93 13.39
CA GLY A 165 -13.86 2.55 13.44
C GLY A 165 -15.35 2.48 13.72
#